data_AF-A0A7J4AC65-F1
#
_entry.id   AF-A0A7J4AC65-F1
#
_cell.length_a   1.000
_cell.length_b   1.000
_cell.length_c   1.000
_cell.angle_alpha   90.00
_cell.angle_beta   90.00
_cell.angle_gamma   90.00
#
_symmetry.space_group_name_H-M   'P 1'
#
loop_
_entity.id
_entity.type
_entity.pdbx_description
1 polymer ?
#
loop_
_entity_poly.entity_id
_entity_poly.type
_entity_poly.pdbx_seq_one_letter_code
_entity_poly.pdbx_strand_id
1 'polypeptide(L)'
;MEIEKKLEEIKKVRNYFWIGVYIKEGNVMKRVAYKGPLPPCSEFPLGVGNVGYVGLTGEMKIIPDVTKDKQYRLCFVETKSEMVVPIKKDNEVIGLIDVESDKLNYFNEEDVKLLNNLAEEILPLLLKIRNGNKN
;
A
#
# COMPACT_ATOMS: atom_id res chain seq x y z
N MET A 1 13.14 4.87 -9.68
CA MET A 1 11.88 5.01 -10.47
C MET A 1 11.11 6.25 -10.02
N GLU A 2 10.22 6.83 -10.83
CA GLU A 2 9.45 8.06 -10.47
C GLU A 2 8.60 7.86 -9.20
N ILE A 3 7.96 6.70 -9.07
CA ILE A 3 7.15 6.33 -7.89
C ILE A 3 8.01 6.37 -6.61
N GLU A 4 9.20 5.77 -6.62
CA GLU A 4 10.09 5.72 -5.45
C GLU A 4 10.51 7.10 -4.94
N LYS A 5 10.64 8.10 -5.83
CA LYS A 5 10.94 9.48 -5.41
C LYS A 5 9.78 10.08 -4.62
N LYS A 6 8.55 9.90 -5.10
CA LYS A 6 7.34 10.33 -4.37
C LYS A 6 7.22 9.62 -3.01
N LEU A 7 7.50 8.32 -2.96
CA LEU A 7 7.48 7.57 -1.69
C LEU A 7 8.50 8.09 -0.68
N GLU A 8 9.70 8.48 -1.14
CA GLU A 8 10.74 9.06 -0.28
C GLU A 8 10.28 10.37 0.36
N GLU A 9 9.64 11.25 -0.43
CA GLU A 9 9.13 12.54 0.05
C GLU A 9 8.04 12.33 1.11
N ILE A 10 7.07 11.46 0.82
CA ILE A 10 5.95 11.16 1.73
C ILE A 10 6.45 10.51 3.02
N LYS A 11 7.37 9.54 2.92
CA LYS A 11 7.97 8.89 4.10
C LYS A 11 8.68 9.90 4.99
N LYS A 12 9.34 10.92 4.43
CA LYS A 12 10.00 11.98 5.22
C LYS A 12 9.00 12.90 5.91
N VAL A 13 7.95 13.31 5.20
CA VAL A 13 6.92 14.23 5.73
C VAL A 13 6.15 13.59 6.89
N ARG A 14 5.79 12.31 6.78
CA ARG A 14 5.01 11.60 7.80
C ARG A 14 5.81 10.65 8.66
N ASN A 15 7.12 10.56 8.48
CA ASN A 15 7.99 9.64 9.22
C ASN A 15 7.43 8.19 9.31
N TYR A 16 6.85 7.68 8.24
CA TYR A 16 6.37 6.29 8.19
C TYR A 16 7.54 5.32 8.39
N PHE A 17 7.32 4.21 9.08
CA PHE A 17 8.34 3.17 9.20
C PHE A 17 8.60 2.55 7.82
N TRP A 18 7.52 2.20 7.11
CA TRP A 18 7.57 1.62 5.78
C TRP A 18 6.44 2.18 4.90
N ILE A 19 6.70 2.31 3.59
CA ILE A 19 5.70 2.63 2.58
C ILE A 19 5.97 1.84 1.30
N GLY A 20 4.93 1.32 0.65
CA GLY A 20 5.06 0.63 -0.62
C GLY A 20 3.85 0.78 -1.52
N VAL A 21 4.07 0.48 -2.79
CA VAL A 21 3.05 0.51 -3.83
C VAL A 21 2.97 -0.86 -4.46
N TYR A 22 1.75 -1.35 -4.60
CA TYR A 22 1.44 -2.63 -5.23
C TYR A 22 0.57 -2.39 -6.46
N ILE A 23 0.81 -3.18 -7.51
CA ILE A 23 -0.04 -3.24 -8.70
C ILE A 23 -0.82 -4.55 -8.70
N LYS A 24 -2.07 -4.51 -9.16
CA LYS A 24 -2.90 -5.71 -9.31
C LYS A 24 -2.54 -6.44 -10.61
N GLU A 25 -2.05 -7.66 -10.50
CA GLU A 25 -1.74 -8.56 -11.62
C GLU A 25 -2.54 -9.86 -11.46
N GLY A 26 -3.63 -9.99 -12.22
CA GLY A 26 -4.53 -11.13 -12.09
C GLY A 26 -5.10 -11.26 -10.67
N ASN A 27 -4.74 -12.34 -9.98
CA ASN A 27 -5.19 -12.66 -8.63
C ASN A 27 -4.16 -12.34 -7.53
N VAL A 28 -3.14 -11.52 -7.83
CA VAL A 28 -2.13 -11.08 -6.85
C VAL A 28 -1.93 -9.57 -6.86
N MET A 29 -1.58 -9.01 -5.71
CA MET A 29 -1.01 -7.67 -5.55
C MET A 29 0.50 -7.80 -5.51
N LYS A 30 1.18 -7.21 -6.49
CA LYS A 30 2.64 -7.31 -6.66
C LYS A 30 3.31 -5.97 -6.37
N ARG A 31 4.32 -5.96 -5.51
CA ARG A 31 5.05 -4.75 -5.15
C ARG A 31 5.82 -4.22 -6.37
N VAL A 32 5.67 -2.93 -6.65
CA VAL A 32 6.42 -2.24 -7.71
C VAL A 32 7.42 -1.22 -7.16
N ALA A 33 7.18 -0.67 -5.98
CA ALA A 33 8.07 0.30 -5.33
C ALA A 33 7.90 0.26 -3.82
N TYR A 34 8.94 0.61 -3.06
CA TYR A 34 8.85 0.82 -1.61
C TYR A 34 9.98 1.70 -1.07
N LYS A 35 9.82 2.13 0.18
CA LYS A 35 10.83 2.78 1.01
C LYS A 35 10.74 2.29 2.45
N GLY A 36 11.89 1.87 2.99
CA GLY A 36 11.99 1.22 4.30
C GLY A 36 12.80 -0.08 4.19
N PRO A 37 12.83 -0.91 5.25
CA PRO A 37 13.44 -2.23 5.21
C PRO A 37 12.85 -3.10 4.08
N LEU A 38 13.64 -4.04 3.56
CA LEU A 38 13.17 -5.00 2.55
C LEU A 38 12.23 -6.02 3.22
N PRO A 39 10.93 -6.08 2.84
CA PRO A 39 10.01 -7.08 3.38
C PRO A 39 10.29 -8.48 2.80
N PRO A 40 9.89 -9.55 3.52
CA PRO A 40 10.17 -10.94 3.14
C PRO A 40 9.40 -11.41 1.90
N CYS A 41 8.26 -10.80 1.60
CA CYS A 41 7.42 -11.16 0.45
C CYS A 41 7.27 -9.96 -0.49
N SER A 42 7.15 -10.21 -1.80
CA SER A 42 6.86 -9.18 -2.82
C SER A 42 5.45 -9.23 -3.38
N GLU A 43 4.70 -10.30 -3.08
CA GLU A 43 3.39 -10.57 -3.66
C GLU A 43 2.40 -11.06 -2.61
N PHE A 44 1.14 -10.66 -2.76
CA PHE A 44 0.04 -11.04 -1.87
C PHE A 44 -1.16 -11.50 -2.71
N PRO A 45 -1.68 -12.72 -2.50
CA PRO A 45 -2.92 -13.14 -3.15
C PRO A 45 -4.10 -12.23 -2.77
N LEU A 46 -5.04 -12.00 -3.70
CA LEU A 46 -6.26 -11.27 -3.40
C LEU A 46 -7.06 -11.94 -2.27
N GLY A 47 -7.63 -11.13 -1.38
CA GLY A 47 -8.33 -11.57 -0.18
C GLY A 47 -7.43 -12.05 0.97
N VAL A 48 -6.11 -12.17 0.76
CA VAL A 48 -5.19 -12.66 1.78
C VAL A 48 -4.40 -11.50 2.40
N GLY A 49 -4.62 -11.30 3.70
CA GLY A 49 -4.04 -10.19 4.43
C GLY A 49 -4.72 -8.85 4.14
N ASN A 50 -4.25 -7.78 4.78
CA ASN A 50 -4.79 -6.43 4.56
C ASN A 50 -4.59 -5.94 3.12
N VAL A 51 -3.36 -6.07 2.60
CA VAL A 51 -3.03 -5.80 1.19
C VAL A 51 -3.95 -6.58 0.24
N GLY A 52 -4.10 -7.89 0.45
CA GLY A 52 -4.95 -8.73 -0.41
C GLY A 52 -6.44 -8.38 -0.31
N TYR A 53 -6.93 -8.09 0.90
CA TYR A 53 -8.31 -7.67 1.13
C TYR A 53 -8.63 -6.37 0.40
N VAL A 54 -7.81 -5.32 0.58
CA VAL A 54 -8.00 -4.04 -0.13
C VAL A 54 -7.87 -4.21 -1.64
N GLY A 55 -6.96 -5.08 -2.11
CA GLY A 55 -6.85 -5.43 -3.52
C GLY A 55 -8.09 -6.09 -4.13
N LEU A 56 -8.85 -6.80 -3.29
CA LEU A 56 -10.07 -7.51 -3.69
C LEU A 56 -11.30 -6.62 -3.61
N THR A 57 -11.51 -5.96 -2.47
CA THR A 57 -12.73 -5.18 -2.19
C THR A 57 -12.63 -3.74 -2.66
N GLY A 58 -11.42 -3.19 -2.72
CA GLY A 58 -11.20 -1.76 -2.89
C GLY A 58 -11.63 -0.95 -1.67
N GLU A 59 -11.88 -1.57 -0.52
CA GLU A 59 -12.20 -0.85 0.71
C GLU A 59 -10.90 -0.53 1.46
N MET A 60 -10.67 0.75 1.74
CA MET A 60 -9.52 1.20 2.53
C MET A 60 -9.56 0.57 3.92
N LYS A 61 -8.39 0.21 4.47
CA LYS A 61 -8.26 -0.20 5.87
C LYS A 61 -7.32 0.71 6.63
N ILE A 62 -7.70 1.03 7.87
CA ILE A 62 -6.84 1.65 8.87
C ILE A 62 -6.84 0.71 10.07
N ILE A 63 -5.65 0.18 10.40
CA ILE A 63 -5.44 -0.82 11.44
C ILE A 63 -4.63 -0.15 12.56
N PRO A 64 -5.29 0.34 13.62
CA PRO A 64 -4.60 1.06 14.69
C PRO A 64 -3.73 0.15 15.57
N ASP A 65 -3.99 -1.16 15.56
CA ASP A 65 -3.24 -2.15 16.30
C ASP A 65 -3.23 -3.48 15.54
N VAL A 66 -2.11 -3.79 14.89
CA VAL A 66 -1.97 -5.01 14.08
C VAL A 66 -2.07 -6.30 14.90
N THR A 67 -1.80 -6.24 16.20
CA THR A 67 -1.91 -7.42 17.08
C THR A 67 -3.36 -7.85 17.30
N LYS A 68 -4.31 -6.95 17.04
CA LYS A 68 -5.76 -7.20 17.16
C LYS A 68 -6.41 -7.56 15.83
N ASP A 69 -5.70 -7.39 14.72
CA ASP A 69 -6.23 -7.69 13.40
C ASP A 69 -5.91 -9.13 12.99
N LYS A 70 -6.95 -9.95 12.88
CA LYS A 70 -6.84 -11.36 12.48
C LYS A 70 -6.40 -11.52 11.02
N GLN A 71 -6.52 -10.47 10.21
CA GLN A 71 -6.06 -10.46 8.84
C GLN A 71 -4.63 -9.95 8.71
N TYR A 72 -3.99 -9.47 9.78
CA TYR A 72 -2.63 -8.98 9.68
C TYR A 72 -1.68 -10.12 9.30
N ARG A 73 -0.83 -9.86 8.30
CA ARG A 73 0.26 -10.76 7.92
C ARG A 73 1.56 -10.13 8.36
N LEU A 74 2.19 -10.75 9.35
CA LEU A 74 3.46 -10.29 9.89
C LEU A 74 4.53 -10.22 8.79
N CYS A 75 4.87 -8.99 8.39
CA CYS A 75 5.97 -8.70 7.47
C CYS A 75 7.17 -8.11 8.20
N PHE A 76 6.91 -7.30 9.23
CA PHE A 76 7.91 -6.70 10.12
C PHE A 76 7.47 -6.83 11.58
N VAL A 77 8.41 -7.15 12.47
CA VAL A 77 8.12 -7.29 13.91
C VAL A 77 7.93 -5.93 14.59
N GLU A 78 8.44 -4.88 13.97
CA GLU A 78 8.36 -3.50 14.44
C GLU A 78 6.98 -2.88 14.21
N THR A 79 6.22 -3.37 13.23
CA THR A 79 4.93 -2.79 12.86
C THR A 79 3.92 -2.95 13.99
N LYS A 80 3.28 -1.84 14.34
CA LYS A 80 2.21 -1.75 15.34
C LYS A 80 0.89 -1.23 14.75
N SER A 81 0.95 -0.43 13.70
CA SER A 81 -0.24 -0.02 12.94
C SER A 81 0.04 -0.05 11.44
N GLU A 82 -1.00 -0.25 10.66
CA GLU A 82 -0.96 -0.35 9.19
C GLU A 82 -2.13 0.46 8.59
N MET A 83 -1.92 1.05 7.42
CA MET A 83 -3.00 1.64 6.63
C MET A 83 -2.80 1.30 5.15
N VAL A 84 -3.88 0.88 4.50
CA VAL A 84 -3.87 0.40 3.11
C VAL A 84 -4.90 1.18 2.30
N VAL A 85 -4.44 1.90 1.29
CA VAL A 85 -5.22 2.82 0.45
C VAL A 85 -5.30 2.28 -0.98
N PRO A 86 -6.50 1.99 -1.52
CA PRO A 86 -6.64 1.50 -2.89
C PRO A 86 -6.36 2.61 -3.91
N ILE A 87 -5.73 2.24 -5.02
CA ILE A 87 -5.61 3.07 -6.23
C ILE A 87 -6.61 2.54 -7.24
N LYS A 88 -7.63 3.34 -7.58
CA LYS A 88 -8.76 2.89 -8.41
C LYS A 88 -8.85 3.65 -9.73
N LYS A 89 -9.42 2.99 -10.75
CA LYS A 89 -9.89 3.63 -11.98
C LYS A 89 -11.19 2.97 -12.39
N ASP A 90 -12.22 3.76 -12.67
CA ASP A 90 -13.54 3.26 -13.11
C ASP A 90 -14.12 2.16 -12.18
N ASN A 91 -14.00 2.35 -10.86
CA ASN A 91 -14.32 1.37 -9.80
C ASN A 91 -13.49 0.06 -9.79
N GLU A 92 -12.51 -0.11 -10.69
CA GLU A 92 -11.55 -1.20 -10.66
C GLU A 92 -10.35 -0.83 -9.77
N VAL A 93 -9.92 -1.75 -8.90
CA VAL A 93 -8.65 -1.61 -8.18
C VAL A 93 -7.48 -1.89 -9.14
N ILE A 94 -6.68 -0.86 -9.41
CA ILE A 94 -5.47 -0.95 -10.25
C ILE A 94 -4.24 -1.30 -9.41
N GLY A 95 -4.23 -0.85 -8.17
CA GLY A 95 -3.14 -1.06 -7.21
C GLY A 95 -3.53 -0.57 -5.83
N LEU A 96 -2.54 -0.42 -4.96
CA LEU A 96 -2.72 0.19 -3.64
C LEU A 96 -1.42 0.79 -3.12
N ILE A 97 -1.55 1.64 -2.11
CA ILE A 97 -0.47 2.11 -1.26
C ILE A 97 -0.64 1.46 0.10
N ASP A 98 0.44 0.91 0.64
CA ASP A 98 0.51 0.31 1.95
C ASP A 98 1.55 1.05 2.79
N VAL A 99 1.17 1.43 4.01
CA VAL A 99 2.03 2.14 4.96
C VAL A 99 1.99 1.45 6.31
N GLU A 100 3.16 1.29 6.92
CA GLU A 100 3.33 0.68 8.24
C GLU A 100 4.03 1.65 9.19
N SER A 101 3.68 1.57 10.48
CA SER A 101 4.26 2.39 11.54
C SER A 101 4.64 1.54 12.75
N ASP A 102 5.73 1.91 13.41
CA ASP A 102 6.23 1.32 14.66
C ASP A 102 5.49 1.85 15.92
N LYS A 103 4.47 2.68 15.70
CA LYS A 103 3.59 3.27 16.71
C LYS A 103 2.17 2.72 16.56
N LEU A 104 1.49 2.53 17.69
CA LEU A 104 0.06 2.21 17.71
C LEU A 104 -0.76 3.43 17.29
N ASN A 105 -1.89 3.19 16.61
CA ASN A 105 -2.87 4.19 16.22
C ASN A 105 -2.23 5.41 15.54
N TYR A 106 -1.29 5.17 14.62
CA TYR A 106 -0.46 6.21 14.04
C TYR A 106 -1.22 7.07 13.03
N PHE A 107 -2.06 6.43 12.23
CA PHE A 107 -2.70 7.04 11.07
C PHE A 107 -3.98 7.79 11.44
N ASN A 108 -4.14 8.98 10.86
CA ASN A 108 -5.27 9.87 11.07
C ASN A 108 -5.83 10.41 9.73
N GLU A 109 -6.79 11.32 9.80
CA GLU A 109 -7.45 11.88 8.61
C GLU A 109 -6.49 12.61 7.65
N GLU A 110 -5.37 13.14 8.14
CA GLU A 110 -4.38 13.78 7.27
C GLU A 110 -3.61 12.74 6.46
N ASP A 111 -3.29 11.57 7.05
CA ASP A 111 -2.71 10.44 6.31
C ASP A 111 -3.67 9.96 5.22
N VAL A 112 -4.97 9.86 5.54
CA VAL A 112 -6.01 9.50 4.57
C VAL A 112 -6.01 10.46 3.39
N LYS A 113 -6.06 11.77 3.65
CA LYS A 113 -6.06 12.79 2.58
C LYS A 113 -4.77 12.74 1.76
N LEU A 114 -3.63 12.65 2.44
CA LEU A 114 -2.32 12.62 1.80
C LEU A 114 -2.16 11.40 0.88
N LEU A 115 -2.51 10.21 1.38
CA LEU A 115 -2.35 8.97 0.62
C LEU A 115 -3.37 8.83 -0.50
N ASN A 116 -4.58 9.38 -0.35
CA ASN A 116 -5.52 9.46 -1.48
C ASN A 116 -4.99 10.39 -2.59
N ASN A 117 -4.42 11.54 -2.25
CA ASN A 117 -3.79 12.41 -3.27
C ASN A 117 -2.63 11.69 -3.96
N LEU A 118 -1.78 11.00 -3.18
CA LEU A 118 -0.70 10.20 -3.73
C LEU A 118 -1.21 9.06 -4.64
N ALA A 119 -2.35 8.45 -4.31
CA ALA A 119 -2.98 7.41 -5.13
C ALA A 119 -3.36 7.94 -6.51
N GLU A 120 -3.98 9.13 -6.58
CA GLU A 120 -4.31 9.81 -7.84
C GLU A 120 -3.06 10.16 -8.66
N GLU A 121 -2.00 10.63 -8.01
CA GLU A 121 -0.73 10.95 -8.69
C GLU A 121 -0.02 9.71 -9.25
N ILE A 122 -0.10 8.57 -8.57
CA ILE A 122 0.58 7.33 -8.94
C ILE A 122 -0.22 6.54 -9.99
N LEU A 123 -1.55 6.68 -10.04
CA LEU A 123 -2.42 5.98 -10.99
C LEU A 123 -1.91 5.97 -12.45
N PRO A 124 -1.57 7.11 -13.09
CA PRO A 124 -1.08 7.09 -14.47
C PRO A 124 0.23 6.32 -14.64
N LEU A 125 1.09 6.26 -13.63
CA LEU A 125 2.33 5.50 -13.65
C LEU A 125 2.05 3.99 -13.57
N LEU A 126 1.11 3.57 -12.73
CA LEU A 126 0.70 2.16 -12.67
C LEU A 126 0.03 1.68 -13.96
N LEU A 127 -0.79 2.54 -14.59
CA LEU A 127 -1.39 2.20 -15.88
C LEU A 127 -0.34 1.98 -16.98
N LYS A 128 0.75 2.79 -16.98
CA LYS A 128 1.88 2.57 -17.89
C LYS A 128 2.56 1.22 -17.65
N ILE A 129 2.81 0.87 -16.38
CA ILE A 129 3.38 -0.44 -16.01
C ILE A 129 2.44 -1.57 -16.45
N ARG A 130 1.14 -1.48 -16.14
CA ARG A 130 0.13 -2.48 -16.52
C ARG A 130 0.06 -2.71 -18.02
N ASN A 131 0.16 -1.66 -18.82
CA ASN A 131 0.11 -1.74 -20.28
C ASN A 131 1.44 -2.25 -20.86
N GLY A 132 2.58 -1.89 -20.26
CA GLY A 132 3.90 -2.41 -20.65
C GLY A 132 4.04 -3.92 -20.42
N ASN A 133 3.40 -4.46 -19.38
CA ASN A 133 3.40 -5.90 -19.08
C ASN A 133 2.45 -6.73 -19.97
N LYS A 134 1.62 -6.09 -20.80
CA LYS A 134 0.67 -6.76 -21.70
C LYS A 134 1.19 -6.94 -23.14
N ASN A 135 2.37 -6.43 -23.44
CA ASN A 135 3.07 -6.59 -24.72
C ASN A 135 4.25 -7.56 -24.57
#